data_AF-A0A661LLD7-F1
#
_entry.id   AF-A0A661LLD7-F1
#
_cell.length_a   1.000
_cell.length_b   1.000
_cell.length_c   1.000
_cell.angle_alpha   90.00
_cell.angle_beta   90.00
_cell.angle_gamma   90.00
#
_symmetry.space_group_name_H-M   'P 1'
#
loop_
_entity.id
_entity.type
_entity.pdbx_description
1 polymer ?
#
loop_
_entity_poly.entity_id
_entity_poly.type
_entity_poly.pdbx_seq_one_letter_code
_entity_poly.pdbx_strand_id
1 'polypeptide(L)'
;LWAFPRVDSLAIGIASKHGKRKNYKVMKERLLRFIERYYPGMSKTISVRGAYIPFFSAKDIQDMPICSRNWALIGDAASFVEPISGEGIYYTIYSAEILAQCILEKELALYQQLCMKHFGKNLVKASQVFKYFYQAEFMEIMIQMAEVSLLARRIISGMISGSLDYLSWKSRFRKEFFKILGDFIFNANITIKKEIVTNLFKLSPKYYGLFSRNKIS
;
A
#
# COMPACT_ATOMS: atom_id res chain seq x y z
N LEU A 1 -6.86 4.45 8.19
CA LEU A 1 -8.12 4.00 8.85
C LEU A 1 -8.83 3.14 7.84
N TRP A 2 -9.51 2.09 8.28
CA TRP A 2 -10.36 1.26 7.42
C TRP A 2 -11.60 0.83 8.19
N ALA A 3 -12.66 0.46 7.45
CA ALA A 3 -13.86 -0.16 7.96
C ALA A 3 -14.29 -1.25 6.96
N PHE A 4 -14.13 -2.51 7.34
CA PHE A 4 -14.44 -3.66 6.49
C PHE A 4 -15.70 -4.37 6.99
N PRO A 5 -16.78 -4.39 6.19
CA PRO A 5 -18.00 -5.09 6.58
C PRO A 5 -17.76 -6.60 6.62
N ARG A 6 -18.36 -7.26 7.61
CA ARG A 6 -18.50 -8.71 7.73
C ARG A 6 -20.00 -9.02 7.85
N VAL A 7 -20.37 -10.30 7.80
CA VAL A 7 -21.78 -10.74 7.84
C VAL A 7 -22.53 -10.10 9.02
N ASP A 8 -22.01 -10.25 10.24
CA ASP A 8 -22.69 -9.77 11.47
C ASP A 8 -21.90 -8.71 12.24
N SER A 9 -20.81 -8.20 11.67
CA SER A 9 -19.92 -7.27 12.39
C SER A 9 -19.18 -6.33 11.45
N LEU A 10 -18.58 -5.29 12.01
CA LEU A 10 -17.76 -4.34 11.27
C LEU A 10 -16.34 -4.33 11.84
N ALA A 11 -15.35 -4.65 11.01
CA ALA A 11 -13.95 -4.59 11.40
C ALA A 11 -13.37 -3.21 11.09
N ILE A 12 -13.21 -2.38 12.12
CA ILE A 12 -12.67 -1.02 12.00
C ILE A 12 -11.27 -0.98 12.59
N GLY A 13 -10.33 -0.35 11.89
CA GLY A 13 -8.98 -0.22 12.41
C GLY A 13 -8.20 0.98 11.88
N ILE A 14 -7.04 1.19 12.49
CA ILE A 14 -6.10 2.25 12.16
C ILE A 14 -4.68 1.69 12.14
N ALA A 15 -3.92 2.09 11.12
CA ALA A 15 -2.49 1.84 11.01
C ALA A 15 -1.75 3.16 10.94
N SER A 16 -0.52 3.16 11.44
CA SER A 16 0.43 4.26 11.27
C SER A 16 1.84 3.69 11.31
N LYS A 17 2.77 4.33 10.61
CA LYS A 17 4.20 4.13 10.86
C LYS A 17 4.48 4.36 12.34
N HIS A 18 5.23 3.43 12.94
CA HIS A 18 5.68 3.53 14.31
C HIS A 18 6.56 4.78 14.49
N GLY A 19 6.42 5.46 15.62
CA GLY A 19 7.24 6.62 15.93
C GLY A 19 6.97 7.14 17.34
N LYS A 20 7.94 7.86 17.92
CA LYS A 20 7.95 8.29 19.32
C LYS A 20 6.66 9.02 19.77
N ARG A 21 5.98 9.73 18.86
CA ARG A 21 4.74 10.50 19.13
C ARG A 21 3.44 9.74 18.82
N LYS A 22 3.52 8.51 18.30
CA LYS A 22 2.37 7.72 17.85
C LYS A 22 2.35 6.39 18.58
N ASN A 23 1.90 6.45 19.83
CA ASN A 23 1.70 5.27 20.68
C ASN A 23 0.26 4.76 20.60
N TYR A 24 0.00 3.60 21.22
CA TYR A 24 -1.30 2.95 21.25
C TYR A 24 -2.43 3.89 21.69
N LYS A 25 -2.22 4.72 22.72
CA LYS A 25 -3.25 5.61 23.26
C LYS A 25 -3.73 6.63 22.21
N VAL A 26 -2.79 7.27 21.51
CA VAL A 26 -3.11 8.23 20.43
C VAL A 26 -3.85 7.56 19.27
N MET A 27 -3.42 6.34 18.90
CA MET A 27 -4.08 5.59 17.83
C MET A 27 -5.49 5.15 18.23
N LYS A 28 -5.67 4.66 19.47
CA LYS A 28 -6.96 4.29 20.04
C LYS A 28 -7.92 5.48 20.05
N GLU A 29 -7.49 6.63 20.55
CA GLU A 29 -8.31 7.84 20.58
C GLU A 29 -8.73 8.29 19.17
N ARG A 30 -7.82 8.24 18.19
CA ARG A 30 -8.15 8.55 16.78
C ARG A 30 -9.16 7.56 16.19
N LEU A 31 -9.00 6.27 16.48
CA LEU A 31 -9.92 5.23 16.04
C LEU A 31 -11.32 5.43 16.65
N LEU A 32 -11.41 5.68 17.95
CA LEU A 32 -12.69 5.91 18.63
C LEU A 32 -13.39 7.17 18.12
N ARG A 33 -12.66 8.25 17.85
CA ARG A 33 -13.23 9.46 17.22
C ARG A 33 -13.75 9.17 15.80
N PHE A 34 -13.04 8.37 15.03
CA PHE A 34 -13.51 7.95 13.71
C PHE A 34 -14.80 7.12 13.84
N ILE A 35 -14.84 6.16 14.76
CA ILE A 35 -16.03 5.35 15.02
C ILE A 35 -17.21 6.23 15.41
N GLU A 36 -17.05 7.13 16.40
CA GLU A 36 -18.15 7.98 16.84
C GLU A 36 -18.68 8.92 15.74
N ARG A 37 -17.79 9.39 14.85
CA ARG A 37 -18.17 10.26 13.74
C ARG A 37 -19.03 9.56 12.68
N TYR A 38 -18.71 8.31 12.35
CA TYR A 38 -19.37 7.58 11.25
C TYR A 38 -20.38 6.54 11.73
N TYR A 39 -20.30 6.14 13.00
CA TYR A 39 -21.13 5.13 13.65
C TYR A 39 -21.46 5.58 15.09
N PRO A 40 -22.28 6.63 15.26
CA PRO A 40 -22.55 7.25 16.56
C PRO A 40 -23.08 6.24 17.60
N GLY A 41 -22.62 6.36 18.84
CA GLY A 41 -23.03 5.50 19.96
C GLY A 41 -22.34 4.13 20.02
N MET A 42 -21.63 3.70 18.98
CA MET A 42 -20.95 2.39 18.97
C MET A 42 -19.60 2.39 19.71
N SER A 43 -19.00 3.55 19.96
CA SER A 43 -17.62 3.64 20.48
C SER A 43 -17.45 3.12 21.92
N LYS A 44 -18.53 3.08 22.72
CA LYS A 44 -18.50 2.78 24.15
C LYS A 44 -18.38 1.28 24.48
N THR A 45 -18.64 0.40 23.52
CA THR A 45 -18.70 -1.05 23.72
C THR A 45 -17.51 -1.80 23.12
N ILE A 46 -16.52 -1.09 22.56
CA ILE A 46 -15.49 -1.68 21.71
C ILE A 46 -14.17 -1.87 22.47
N SER A 47 -13.67 -3.11 22.48
CA SER A 47 -12.30 -3.43 22.89
C SER A 47 -11.34 -3.22 21.71
N VAL A 48 -10.25 -2.46 21.92
CA VAL A 48 -9.25 -2.16 20.88
C VAL A 48 -8.00 -2.98 21.10
N ARG A 49 -7.67 -3.83 20.13
CA ARG A 49 -6.43 -4.61 20.07
C ARG A 49 -5.56 -4.12 18.91
N GLY A 50 -4.27 -4.43 18.95
CA GLY A 50 -3.33 -4.05 17.89
C GLY A 50 -2.11 -4.95 17.86
N ALA A 51 -1.46 -4.99 16.70
CA ALA A 51 -0.23 -5.72 16.45
C ALA A 51 0.68 -4.84 15.56
N TYR A 52 1.96 -5.23 15.48
CA TYR A 52 2.88 -4.63 14.52
C TYR A 52 2.69 -5.26 13.15
N ILE A 53 2.84 -4.43 12.11
CA ILE A 53 2.94 -4.88 10.72
C ILE A 53 4.40 -4.65 10.29
N PRO A 54 5.16 -5.69 9.92
CA PRO A 54 6.57 -5.58 9.61
C PRO A 54 6.78 -4.95 8.22
N PHE A 55 7.06 -3.65 8.19
CA PHE A 55 7.39 -2.94 6.95
C PHE A 55 8.90 -2.73 6.84
N PHE A 56 9.51 -3.45 5.89
CA PHE A 56 10.95 -3.44 5.68
C PHE A 56 11.35 -2.47 4.56
N SER A 57 12.59 -1.96 4.62
CA SER A 57 13.10 -1.15 3.52
C SER A 57 13.33 -2.02 2.29
N ALA A 58 13.35 -1.41 1.12
CA ALA A 58 13.66 -2.09 -0.14
C ALA A 58 14.99 -2.85 -0.10
N LYS A 59 15.97 -2.32 0.65
CA LYS A 59 17.26 -2.98 0.88
C LYS A 59 17.10 -4.20 1.78
N ASP A 60 16.41 -4.04 2.92
CA ASP A 60 16.22 -5.15 3.86
C ASP A 60 15.45 -6.32 3.22
N ILE A 61 14.46 -6.03 2.37
CA ILE A 61 13.72 -7.07 1.62
C ILE A 61 14.63 -7.85 0.66
N GLN A 62 15.68 -7.22 0.11
CA GLN A 62 16.62 -7.87 -0.80
C GLN A 62 17.71 -8.65 -0.07
N ASP A 63 18.23 -8.07 1.01
CA ASP A 63 19.44 -8.52 1.67
C ASP A 63 19.16 -9.52 2.82
N MET A 64 17.96 -9.50 3.40
CA MET A 64 17.63 -10.38 4.53
C MET A 64 17.55 -11.85 4.06
N PRO A 65 18.36 -12.75 4.64
CA PRO A 65 18.20 -14.17 4.37
C PRO A 65 16.88 -14.67 4.96
N ILE A 66 16.08 -15.37 4.17
CA ILE A 66 14.80 -15.94 4.61
C ILE A 66 14.83 -17.46 4.73
N CYS A 67 15.94 -18.11 4.36
CA CYS A 67 16.14 -19.54 4.56
C CYS A 67 17.62 -19.91 4.66
N SER A 68 17.87 -21.07 5.24
CA SER A 68 19.16 -21.77 5.22
C SER A 68 18.92 -23.28 5.36
N ARG A 69 19.99 -24.07 5.60
CA ARG A 69 19.98 -25.54 5.55
C ARG A 69 18.80 -26.21 6.28
N ASN A 70 18.33 -25.67 7.40
CA ASN A 70 17.29 -26.29 8.24
C ASN A 70 16.24 -25.29 8.75
N TRP A 71 16.12 -24.11 8.13
CA TRP A 71 15.10 -23.14 8.54
C TRP A 71 14.65 -22.30 7.35
N ALA A 72 13.41 -21.84 7.41
CA ALA A 72 12.85 -20.87 6.48
C ALA A 72 11.84 -19.99 7.20
N LEU A 73 11.67 -18.77 6.70
CA LEU A 73 10.68 -17.79 7.14
C LEU A 73 9.63 -17.62 6.06
N ILE A 74 8.38 -17.43 6.47
CA ILE A 74 7.23 -17.15 5.59
C ILE A 74 6.45 -15.95 6.14
N GLY A 75 5.64 -15.32 5.30
CA GLY A 75 4.72 -14.25 5.71
C GLY A 75 5.40 -13.13 6.52
N ASP A 76 4.75 -12.70 7.60
CA ASP A 76 5.25 -11.65 8.49
C ASP A 76 6.66 -11.95 9.05
N ALA A 77 7.00 -13.23 9.28
CA ALA A 77 8.33 -13.59 9.77
C ALA A 77 9.43 -13.32 8.73
N ALA A 78 9.10 -13.41 7.44
CA ALA A 78 9.96 -13.01 6.32
C ALA A 78 9.75 -11.54 5.90
N SER A 79 8.93 -10.78 6.63
CA SER A 79 8.51 -9.42 6.28
C SER A 79 7.88 -9.30 4.89
N PHE A 80 7.17 -10.35 4.48
CA PHE A 80 6.41 -10.38 3.23
C PHE A 80 5.06 -9.69 3.40
N VAL A 81 5.11 -8.35 3.47
CA VAL A 81 3.93 -7.50 3.55
C VAL A 81 4.05 -6.37 2.53
N GLU A 82 2.99 -6.14 1.76
CA GLU A 82 2.94 -5.03 0.82
C GLU A 82 2.69 -3.72 1.60
N PRO A 83 3.61 -2.75 1.56
CA PRO A 83 3.59 -1.61 2.46
C PRO A 83 2.47 -0.60 2.16
N ILE A 84 1.93 -0.55 0.93
CA ILE A 84 0.88 0.41 0.57
C ILE A 84 -0.47 -0.02 1.12
N SER A 85 -0.93 -1.22 0.81
CA SER A 85 -2.20 -1.78 1.25
C SER A 85 -2.12 -2.36 2.66
N GLY A 86 -0.94 -2.81 3.09
CA GLY A 86 -0.77 -3.62 4.30
C GLY A 86 -1.15 -5.08 4.09
N GLU A 87 -1.30 -5.55 2.85
CA GLU A 87 -1.62 -6.93 2.53
C GLU A 87 -0.45 -7.87 2.85
N GLY A 88 -0.69 -8.86 3.70
CA GLY A 88 0.30 -9.87 4.11
C GLY A 88 -0.21 -11.31 4.01
N ILE A 89 -1.53 -11.51 3.90
CA ILE A 89 -2.14 -12.85 3.88
C ILE A 89 -1.83 -13.52 2.55
N TYR A 90 -2.00 -12.80 1.43
CA TYR A 90 -1.62 -13.28 0.10
C TYR A 90 -0.18 -13.79 0.07
N TYR A 91 0.77 -12.98 0.56
CA TYR A 91 2.18 -13.36 0.54
C TYR A 91 2.53 -14.46 1.54
N THR A 92 1.82 -14.55 2.67
CA THR A 92 1.97 -15.67 3.62
C THR A 92 1.61 -16.99 2.96
N ILE A 93 0.45 -17.07 2.30
CA ILE A 93 0.00 -18.28 1.62
C ILE A 93 0.96 -18.63 0.48
N TYR A 94 1.30 -17.64 -0.36
CA TYR A 94 2.13 -17.88 -1.54
C TYR A 94 3.58 -18.27 -1.17
N SER A 95 4.17 -17.65 -0.15
CA SER A 95 5.49 -18.04 0.34
C SER A 95 5.49 -19.43 0.97
N ALA A 96 4.41 -19.80 1.68
CA ALA A 96 4.25 -21.16 2.21
C ALA A 96 4.16 -22.20 1.09
N GLU A 97 3.46 -21.90 -0.01
CA GLU A 97 3.35 -22.78 -1.18
C GLU A 97 4.72 -22.99 -1.87
N ILE A 98 5.46 -21.91 -2.13
CA ILE A 98 6.83 -22.01 -2.69
C ILE A 98 7.72 -22.83 -1.76
N LEU A 99 7.67 -22.56 -0.44
CA LEU A 99 8.48 -23.29 0.54
C LEU A 99 8.16 -24.78 0.55
N ALA A 100 6.87 -25.15 0.53
CA ALA A 100 6.43 -26.53 0.49
C ALA A 100 7.00 -27.25 -0.75
N GLN A 101 6.96 -26.62 -1.92
CA GLN A 101 7.54 -27.18 -3.14
C GLN A 101 9.06 -27.38 -3.01
N CYS A 102 9.80 -26.37 -2.54
CA CYS A 102 11.24 -26.49 -2.34
C CYS A 102 11.62 -27.59 -1.35
N ILE A 103 10.80 -27.85 -0.32
CA ILE A 103 11.01 -28.95 0.63
C ILE A 103 10.81 -30.30 -0.06
N LEU A 104 9.74 -30.47 -0.83
CA LEU A 104 9.44 -31.71 -1.55
C LEU A 104 10.53 -32.06 -2.57
N GLU A 105 11.06 -31.05 -3.26
CA GLU A 105 12.12 -31.20 -4.27
C GLU A 105 13.53 -31.27 -3.67
N LYS A 106 13.68 -31.07 -2.34
CA LYS A 106 14.98 -30.95 -1.64
C LYS A 106 15.84 -29.78 -2.15
N GLU A 107 15.20 -28.72 -2.62
CA GLU A 107 15.83 -27.52 -3.20
C GLU A 107 15.59 -26.26 -2.34
N LEU A 108 15.70 -26.39 -1.01
CA LEU A 108 15.45 -25.27 -0.09
C LEU A 108 16.29 -24.01 -0.40
N ALA A 109 17.49 -24.18 -0.97
CA ALA A 109 18.35 -23.07 -1.39
C ALA A 109 17.72 -22.15 -2.45
N LEU A 110 16.74 -22.63 -3.22
CA LEU A 110 16.06 -21.84 -4.26
C LEU A 110 14.88 -21.01 -3.72
N TYR A 111 14.42 -21.29 -2.49
CA TYR A 111 13.21 -20.67 -1.93
C TYR A 111 13.23 -19.14 -1.98
N GLN A 112 14.32 -18.51 -1.53
CA GLN A 112 14.47 -17.05 -1.56
C GLN A 112 14.44 -16.50 -2.99
N GLN A 113 15.17 -17.13 -3.91
CA GLN A 113 15.19 -16.71 -5.31
C GLN A 113 13.78 -16.79 -5.94
N LEU A 114 13.03 -17.85 -5.65
CA LEU A 114 11.68 -18.03 -6.18
C LEU A 114 10.69 -17.00 -5.62
N CYS A 115 10.74 -16.71 -4.31
CA CYS A 115 9.95 -15.63 -3.70
C CYS A 115 10.26 -14.28 -4.35
N MET A 116 11.56 -13.96 -4.50
CA MET A 116 12.00 -12.69 -5.09
C MET A 116 11.62 -12.57 -6.57
N LYS A 117 11.65 -13.68 -7.31
CA LYS A 117 11.20 -13.75 -8.70
C LYS A 117 9.71 -13.52 -8.83
N HIS A 118 8.90 -14.11 -7.95
CA HIS A 118 7.45 -14.10 -8.09
C HIS A 118 6.82 -12.79 -7.60
N PHE A 119 7.18 -12.33 -6.39
CA PHE A 119 6.56 -11.15 -5.79
C PHE A 119 7.53 -10.16 -5.17
N GLY A 120 8.77 -10.54 -4.86
CA GLY A 120 9.72 -9.66 -4.15
C GLY A 120 10.03 -8.35 -4.89
N LYS A 121 10.10 -8.37 -6.23
CA LYS A 121 10.25 -7.13 -7.03
C LYS A 121 9.14 -6.10 -6.76
N ASN A 122 7.91 -6.57 -6.54
CA ASN A 122 6.77 -5.72 -6.26
C ASN A 122 6.84 -5.15 -4.85
N LEU A 123 7.18 -5.98 -3.86
CA LEU A 123 7.39 -5.54 -2.47
C LEU A 123 8.51 -4.49 -2.36
N VAL A 124 9.64 -4.71 -3.03
CA VAL A 124 10.75 -3.75 -3.10
C VAL A 124 10.28 -2.41 -3.65
N LYS A 125 9.56 -2.44 -4.77
CA LYS A 125 9.11 -1.22 -5.45
C LYS A 125 8.04 -0.48 -4.65
N ALA A 126 7.12 -1.21 -4.05
CA ALA A 126 6.14 -0.67 -3.12
C ALA A 126 6.83 0.00 -1.92
N SER A 127 7.86 -0.63 -1.34
CA SER A 127 8.64 -0.06 -0.23
C SER A 127 9.34 1.25 -0.63
N GLN A 128 9.87 1.33 -1.86
CA GLN A 128 10.48 2.57 -2.38
C GLN A 128 9.48 3.73 -2.52
N VAL A 129 8.23 3.44 -2.89
CA VAL A 129 7.20 4.48 -3.13
C VAL A 129 6.28 4.72 -1.93
N PHE A 130 6.30 3.86 -0.91
CA PHE A 130 5.45 3.92 0.27
C PHE A 130 5.41 5.30 0.92
N LYS A 131 6.57 5.93 1.11
CA LYS A 131 6.68 7.27 1.73
C LYS A 131 6.00 8.38 0.94
N TYR A 132 5.82 8.16 -0.37
CA TYR A 132 5.17 9.09 -1.28
C TYR A 132 3.67 8.86 -1.33
N PHE A 133 3.26 7.60 -1.29
CA PHE A 133 1.86 7.20 -1.34
C PHE A 133 1.03 7.83 -0.21
N TYR A 134 1.56 7.85 1.01
CA TYR A 134 0.85 8.31 2.21
C TYR A 134 0.99 9.82 2.49
N GLN A 135 1.44 10.61 1.53
CA GLN A 135 1.37 12.08 1.64
C GLN A 135 -0.07 12.56 1.45
N ALA A 136 -0.49 13.51 2.28
CA ALA A 136 -1.88 13.99 2.27
C ALA A 136 -2.25 14.58 0.91
N GLU A 137 -1.35 15.41 0.34
CA GLU A 137 -1.53 16.08 -0.94
C GLU A 137 -1.66 15.06 -2.09
N PHE A 138 -0.86 13.99 -2.07
CA PHE A 138 -0.91 12.95 -3.09
C PHE A 138 -2.19 12.12 -2.99
N MET A 139 -2.60 11.74 -1.78
CA MET A 139 -3.85 11.01 -1.53
C MET A 139 -5.07 11.82 -1.96
N GLU A 140 -5.12 13.11 -1.62
CA GLU A 140 -6.19 14.02 -2.01
C GLU A 140 -6.29 14.12 -3.53
N ILE A 141 -5.16 14.33 -4.23
CA ILE A 141 -5.14 14.35 -5.70
C ILE A 141 -5.67 13.02 -6.25
N MET A 142 -5.23 11.87 -5.75
CA MET A 142 -5.72 10.58 -6.24
C MET A 142 -7.24 10.43 -6.08
N ILE A 143 -7.79 10.79 -4.92
CA ILE A 143 -9.23 10.70 -4.63
C ILE A 143 -10.02 11.61 -5.57
N GLN A 144 -9.60 12.88 -5.70
CA GLN A 144 -10.25 13.86 -6.57
C GLN A 144 -10.16 13.44 -8.05
N MET A 145 -9.02 12.89 -8.49
CA MET A 145 -8.88 12.37 -9.84
C MET A 145 -9.77 11.15 -10.08
N ALA A 146 -9.93 10.26 -9.10
CA ALA A 146 -10.85 9.13 -9.19
C ALA A 146 -12.32 9.55 -9.27
N GLU A 147 -12.68 10.67 -8.65
CA GLU A 147 -14.02 11.26 -8.74
C GLU A 147 -14.33 11.68 -10.19
N VAL A 148 -13.40 12.39 -10.83
CA VAL A 148 -13.64 13.04 -12.14
C VAL A 148 -13.27 12.20 -13.37
N SER A 149 -12.42 11.17 -13.23
CA SER A 149 -11.98 10.32 -14.33
C SER A 149 -12.18 8.82 -14.03
N LEU A 150 -12.96 8.15 -14.88
CA LEU A 150 -13.14 6.69 -14.82
C LEU A 150 -11.83 5.93 -15.02
N LEU A 151 -10.90 6.47 -15.82
CA LEU A 151 -9.60 5.84 -16.05
C LEU A 151 -8.71 5.97 -14.83
N ALA A 152 -8.64 7.15 -14.22
CA ALA A 152 -7.93 7.33 -12.95
C ALA A 152 -8.50 6.39 -11.88
N ARG A 153 -9.84 6.32 -11.77
CA ARG A 153 -10.53 5.41 -10.85
C ARG A 153 -10.16 3.95 -11.07
N ARG A 154 -10.13 3.48 -12.32
CA ARG A 154 -9.73 2.10 -12.66
C ARG A 154 -8.27 1.81 -12.29
N ILE A 155 -7.36 2.75 -12.56
CA ILE A 155 -5.94 2.61 -12.20
C ILE A 155 -5.79 2.55 -10.67
N ILE A 156 -6.44 3.45 -9.95
CA ILE A 156 -6.40 3.49 -8.48
C ILE A 156 -7.02 2.24 -7.87
N SER A 157 -8.17 1.79 -8.38
CA SER A 157 -8.81 0.54 -7.94
C SER A 157 -7.92 -0.67 -8.18
N GLY A 158 -7.24 -0.75 -9.32
CA GLY A 158 -6.30 -1.83 -9.61
C GLY A 158 -5.11 -1.85 -8.65
N MET A 159 -4.58 -0.66 -8.33
CA MET A 159 -3.48 -0.50 -7.38
C MET A 159 -3.88 -0.92 -5.95
N ILE A 160 -5.07 -0.51 -5.48
CA ILE A 160 -5.55 -0.85 -4.13
C ILE A 160 -5.88 -2.35 -4.00
N SER A 161 -6.39 -2.96 -5.06
CA SER A 161 -6.74 -4.39 -5.08
C SER A 161 -5.54 -5.33 -5.26
N GLY A 162 -4.33 -4.80 -5.44
CA GLY A 162 -3.14 -5.61 -5.76
C GLY A 162 -3.21 -6.30 -7.13
N SER A 163 -4.26 -6.07 -7.92
CA SER A 163 -4.45 -6.65 -9.26
C SER A 163 -3.58 -5.97 -10.33
N LEU A 164 -3.06 -4.77 -10.04
CA LEU A 164 -2.14 -4.05 -10.91
C LEU A 164 -0.72 -4.15 -10.36
N ASP A 165 0.14 -4.78 -11.14
CA ASP A 165 1.56 -4.85 -10.85
C ASP A 165 2.16 -3.43 -10.71
N TYR A 166 2.79 -3.15 -9.56
CA TYR A 166 3.49 -1.90 -9.28
C TYR A 166 4.66 -1.62 -10.26
N LEU A 167 5.06 -2.60 -11.09
CA LEU A 167 5.98 -2.39 -12.20
C LEU A 167 5.29 -1.75 -13.42
N SER A 168 4.01 -2.03 -13.64
CA SER A 168 3.25 -1.68 -14.85
C SER A 168 2.45 -0.37 -14.75
N TRP A 169 2.09 0.06 -13.54
CA TRP A 169 1.21 1.25 -13.36
C TRP A 169 1.78 2.52 -13.98
N LYS A 170 3.11 2.73 -13.91
CA LYS A 170 3.75 3.91 -14.52
C LYS A 170 3.58 3.93 -16.04
N SER A 171 3.57 2.77 -16.68
CA SER A 171 3.35 2.64 -18.13
C SER A 171 1.88 2.91 -18.46
N ARG A 172 0.97 2.32 -17.69
CA ARG A 172 -0.48 2.47 -17.87
C ARG A 172 -0.93 3.92 -17.62
N PHE A 173 -0.48 4.53 -16.53
CA PHE A 173 -0.78 5.93 -16.24
C PHE A 173 -0.23 6.87 -17.32
N ARG A 174 0.99 6.62 -17.83
CA ARG A 174 1.55 7.41 -18.95
C ARG A 174 0.73 7.27 -20.22
N LYS A 175 0.31 6.06 -20.57
CA LYS A 175 -0.52 5.81 -21.75
C LYS A 175 -1.85 6.56 -21.67
N GLU A 176 -2.47 6.58 -20.50
CA GLU A 176 -3.77 7.21 -20.28
C GLU A 176 -3.68 8.69 -19.85
N PHE A 177 -2.48 9.25 -19.70
CA PHE A 177 -2.26 10.55 -19.05
C PHE A 177 -3.03 11.69 -19.69
N PHE A 178 -2.95 11.82 -21.02
CA PHE A 178 -3.66 12.90 -21.74
C PHE A 178 -5.17 12.80 -21.62
N LYS A 179 -5.70 11.57 -21.56
CA LYS A 179 -7.14 11.35 -21.40
C LYS A 179 -7.59 11.66 -19.98
N ILE A 180 -6.81 11.24 -18.98
CA ILE A 180 -7.04 11.60 -17.58
C ILE A 180 -6.98 13.13 -17.37
N LEU A 181 -6.02 13.80 -18.02
CA LEU A 181 -5.89 15.25 -17.98
C LEU A 181 -7.07 15.95 -18.67
N GLY A 182 -7.53 15.41 -19.81
CA GLY A 182 -8.73 15.86 -20.50
C GLY A 182 -9.96 15.74 -19.60
N ASP A 183 -10.20 14.56 -19.01
CA ASP A 183 -11.29 14.33 -18.06
C ASP A 183 -11.25 15.35 -16.91
N PHE A 184 -10.07 15.64 -16.37
CA PHE A 184 -9.92 16.65 -15.32
C PHE A 184 -10.24 18.07 -15.81
N ILE A 185 -9.73 18.48 -16.98
CA ILE A 185 -9.97 19.82 -17.52
C ILE A 185 -11.45 20.05 -17.81
N PHE A 186 -12.16 19.04 -18.35
CA PHE A 186 -13.54 19.20 -18.79
C PHE A 186 -14.57 18.85 -17.72
N ASN A 187 -14.30 17.89 -16.84
CA ASN A 187 -15.29 17.39 -15.87
C ASN A 187 -15.10 17.94 -14.45
N ALA A 188 -13.92 18.45 -14.10
CA ALA A 188 -13.70 18.98 -12.75
C ALA A 188 -14.26 20.41 -12.59
N ASN A 189 -14.92 20.65 -11.46
CA ASN A 189 -15.36 21.98 -11.06
C ASN A 189 -14.16 22.87 -10.67
N ILE A 190 -14.40 24.18 -10.53
CA ILE A 190 -13.31 25.16 -10.27
C ILE A 190 -12.64 24.95 -8.90
N THR A 191 -13.37 24.42 -7.92
CA THR A 191 -12.85 24.13 -6.58
C THR A 191 -11.84 22.99 -6.63
N ILE A 192 -12.24 21.85 -7.24
CA ILE A 192 -11.36 20.69 -7.45
C ILE A 192 -10.12 21.10 -8.25
N LYS A 193 -10.28 21.92 -9.29
CA LYS A 193 -9.14 22.43 -10.07
C LYS A 193 -8.14 23.21 -9.22
N LYS A 194 -8.62 24.14 -8.39
CA LYS A 194 -7.77 24.94 -7.48
C LYS A 194 -7.07 24.08 -6.44
N GLU A 195 -7.77 23.10 -5.88
CA GLU A 195 -7.20 22.19 -4.87
C GLU A 195 -6.12 21.28 -5.45
N ILE A 196 -6.36 20.64 -6.59
CA ILE A 196 -5.36 19.80 -7.26
C ILE A 196 -4.12 20.62 -7.61
N VAL A 197 -4.28 21.81 -8.20
CA VAL A 197 -3.15 22.68 -8.55
C VAL A 197 -2.37 23.08 -7.29
N THR A 198 -3.07 23.47 -6.22
CA THR A 198 -2.46 23.81 -4.93
C THR A 198 -1.66 22.65 -4.34
N ASN A 199 -2.24 21.46 -4.35
CA ASN A 199 -1.60 20.25 -3.83
C ASN A 199 -0.40 19.82 -4.69
N LEU A 200 -0.46 20.00 -6.01
CA LEU A 200 0.68 19.78 -6.92
C LEU A 200 1.85 20.72 -6.61
N PHE A 201 1.59 21.99 -6.29
CA PHE A 201 2.64 22.93 -5.87
C PHE A 201 3.26 22.58 -4.51
N LYS A 202 2.49 22.00 -3.59
CA LYS A 202 2.98 21.54 -2.28
C LYS A 202 3.79 20.24 -2.38
N LEU A 203 3.56 19.41 -3.41
CA LEU A 203 4.36 18.22 -3.66
C LEU A 203 5.78 18.62 -4.09
N SER A 204 6.79 18.01 -3.45
CA SER A 204 8.19 18.32 -3.75
C SER A 204 8.57 17.96 -5.19
N PRO A 205 9.54 18.65 -5.83
CA PRO A 205 9.96 18.36 -7.20
C PRO A 205 10.42 16.92 -7.46
N LYS A 206 10.92 16.22 -6.42
CA LYS A 206 11.33 14.80 -6.49
C LYS A 206 10.18 13.84 -6.85
N TYR A 207 8.93 14.29 -6.73
CA TYR A 207 7.72 13.51 -6.97
C TYR A 207 7.25 13.57 -8.42
N TYR A 208 7.63 14.61 -9.17
CA TYR A 208 7.50 14.61 -10.63
C TYR A 208 8.37 13.49 -11.25
N GLY A 209 9.43 13.05 -10.57
CA GLY A 209 10.26 11.91 -10.95
C GLY A 209 9.56 10.53 -10.90
N LEU A 210 8.41 10.41 -10.22
CA LEU A 210 7.55 9.23 -10.37
C LEU A 210 6.97 9.15 -11.79
N PHE A 211 6.82 10.30 -12.46
CA PHE A 211 6.31 10.50 -13.82
C PHE A 211 7.41 10.82 -14.86
N SER A 212 8.61 11.23 -14.41
CA SER A 212 9.76 11.56 -15.26
C SER A 212 10.71 10.37 -15.46
N ARG A 213 11.41 10.35 -16.61
CA ARG A 213 12.17 9.22 -17.17
C ARG A 213 13.42 8.80 -16.38
N ASN A 214 13.82 9.48 -15.32
CA ASN A 214 15.14 9.24 -14.74
C ASN A 214 15.11 8.10 -13.73
N LYS A 215 15.98 7.09 -13.97
CA LYS A 215 16.35 6.08 -12.99
C LYS A 215 16.75 6.81 -11.71
N ILE A 216 16.00 6.56 -10.64
CA ILE A 216 16.44 6.92 -9.30
C ILE A 216 17.61 5.99 -9.01
N SER A 217 18.82 6.54 -9.05
CA SER A 217 20.06 5.94 -8.57
C SER A 217 19.97 5.66 -7.07
#